data_AF-A0A016VX90-F1
#
_entry.id   AF-A0A016VX90-F1
#
_cell.length_a   1.000
_cell.length_b   1.000
_cell.length_c   1.000
_cell.angle_alpha   90.00
_cell.angle_beta   90.00
_cell.angle_gamma   90.00
#
_symmetry.space_group_name_H-M   'P 1'
#
loop_
_entity.id
_entity.type
_entity.pdbx_description
1 polymer ?
#
loop_
_entity_poly.entity_id
_entity_poly.type
_entity_poly.pdbx_seq_one_letter_code
_entity_poly.pdbx_strand_id
1 'polypeptide(L)'
;MSANVVLLSVVFFSFFRLAFTSEEGERCGVDEERRVNECLQPMLDYAAKLQADTGAMQFPLQGGEVFKKLCSIFMDFKNCVSTITCDSLSVDAVDASYGYMCGAGQPLFEQHAACFARVEMEKSYVSCKTAATQAITEAQETKLQSGSTEAYLAEMCRAMDGYLRCSHPVILEKCGAEAWKLVSTVRAPKGTVSSQDHF
;
A
#
# COMPACT_ATOMS: atom_id res chain seq x y z
N MET A 1 -6.81 13.46 22.28
CA MET A 1 -7.21 12.35 21.39
C MET A 1 -7.85 12.99 20.18
N SER A 2 -7.11 13.11 19.08
CA SER A 2 -7.52 13.96 17.95
C SER A 2 -8.19 13.12 16.87
N ALA A 3 -9.39 13.53 16.45
CA ALA A 3 -10.22 12.92 15.40
C ALA A 3 -9.54 12.82 14.02
N ASN A 4 -8.34 13.39 13.88
CA ASN A 4 -7.58 13.48 12.63
C ASN A 4 -6.92 12.15 12.20
N VAL A 5 -6.67 11.21 13.12
CA VAL A 5 -5.98 9.94 12.78
C VAL A 5 -6.91 8.93 12.10
N VAL A 6 -8.20 8.94 12.45
CA VAL A 6 -9.21 8.07 11.83
C VAL A 6 -9.52 8.53 10.38
N LEU A 7 -9.45 9.84 10.13
CA LEU A 7 -9.60 10.41 8.79
C LEU A 7 -8.51 9.93 7.82
N LEU A 8 -7.26 9.80 8.27
CA LEU A 8 -6.12 9.34 7.46
C LEU A 8 -6.33 7.93 6.86
N SER A 9 -6.95 7.02 7.63
CA SER A 9 -7.22 5.64 7.21
C SER A 9 -8.39 5.54 6.22
N VAL A 10 -9.44 6.36 6.40
CA VAL A 10 -10.61 6.43 5.49
C VAL A 10 -10.23 7.09 4.16
N VAL A 11 -9.30 8.02 4.22
CA VAL A 11 -8.83 8.81 3.08
C VAL A 11 -7.93 7.96 2.16
N PHE A 12 -7.12 7.04 2.69
CA PHE A 12 -6.35 6.07 1.89
C PHE A 12 -7.26 5.19 0.99
N PHE A 13 -8.42 4.77 1.50
CA PHE A 13 -9.43 4.03 0.72
C PHE A 13 -10.24 4.93 -0.23
N SER A 14 -10.41 6.21 0.11
CA SER A 14 -11.12 7.18 -0.74
C SER A 14 -10.31 7.61 -1.96
N PHE A 15 -8.98 7.47 -1.92
CA PHE A 15 -8.07 7.97 -2.97
C PHE A 15 -7.84 7.03 -4.14
N PHE A 16 -8.01 5.73 -3.98
CA PHE A 16 -7.97 4.80 -5.11
C PHE A 16 -9.14 4.96 -6.08
N ARG A 17 -10.16 5.78 -5.75
CA ARG A 17 -11.36 5.94 -6.58
C ARG A 17 -11.15 6.67 -7.91
N LEU A 18 -10.03 7.35 -8.16
CA LEU A 18 -9.94 8.32 -9.25
C LEU A 18 -8.81 8.11 -10.28
N ALA A 19 -7.99 7.07 -10.19
CA ALA A 19 -6.78 6.93 -11.04
C ALA A 19 -6.79 5.79 -12.08
N PHE A 20 -7.86 5.00 -12.21
CA PHE A 20 -7.93 3.94 -13.21
C PHE A 20 -9.10 4.14 -14.15
N THR A 21 -8.81 4.74 -15.31
CA THR A 21 -9.64 4.61 -16.51
C THR A 21 -8.88 3.77 -17.53
N SER A 22 -9.49 2.64 -17.90
CA SER A 22 -9.52 2.02 -19.23
C SER A 22 -9.10 0.55 -19.26
N GLU A 23 -10.07 -0.34 -19.12
CA GLU A 23 -10.36 -1.45 -20.04
C GLU A 23 -11.90 -1.59 -20.11
N GLU A 24 -12.46 -2.02 -21.25
CA GLU A 24 -13.91 -2.13 -21.49
C GLU A 24 -14.54 -3.29 -20.69
N GLY A 25 -14.70 -3.14 -19.38
CA GLY A 25 -15.57 -3.97 -18.55
C GLY A 25 -16.76 -3.17 -18.01
N GLU A 26 -17.86 -3.88 -17.77
CA GLU A 26 -19.06 -3.29 -17.15
C GLU A 26 -18.72 -2.98 -15.69
N ARG A 27 -18.72 -1.69 -15.32
CA ARG A 27 -18.45 -1.25 -13.95
C ARG A 27 -19.50 -1.84 -13.01
N CYS A 28 -19.07 -2.27 -11.83
CA CYS A 28 -19.98 -2.84 -10.84
C CYS A 28 -21.12 -1.90 -10.47
N GLY A 29 -22.32 -2.46 -10.38
CA GLY A 29 -23.49 -1.78 -9.86
C GLY A 29 -23.41 -1.58 -8.34
N VAL A 30 -24.36 -0.83 -7.79
CA VAL A 30 -24.40 -0.50 -6.35
C VAL A 30 -24.46 -1.75 -5.47
N ASP A 31 -25.21 -2.78 -5.89
CA ASP A 31 -25.35 -4.03 -5.13
C ASP A 31 -24.07 -4.88 -5.14
N GLU A 32 -23.36 -4.92 -6.26
CA GLU A 32 -22.09 -5.63 -6.38
C GLU A 32 -20.99 -4.93 -5.59
N GLU A 33 -20.91 -3.60 -5.68
CA GLU A 33 -19.99 -2.80 -4.87
C GLU A 33 -20.30 -2.93 -3.36
N ARG A 34 -21.57 -3.05 -2.98
CA ARG A 34 -21.93 -3.34 -1.58
C ARG A 34 -21.36 -4.69 -1.13
N ARG A 35 -21.48 -5.73 -1.96
CA ARG A 35 -20.88 -7.06 -1.68
C ARG A 35 -19.37 -6.99 -1.61
N VAL A 36 -18.70 -6.26 -2.51
CA VAL A 36 -17.24 -6.02 -2.43
C VAL A 36 -16.87 -5.36 -1.10
N ASN A 37 -17.62 -4.35 -0.67
CA ASN A 37 -17.35 -3.64 0.58
C ASN A 37 -17.58 -4.52 1.82
N GLU A 38 -18.56 -5.43 1.78
CA GLU A 38 -18.77 -6.47 2.82
C GLU A 38 -17.57 -7.44 2.87
N CYS A 39 -17.08 -7.90 1.71
CA CYS A 39 -15.87 -8.73 1.60
C CYS A 39 -14.60 -8.00 2.09
N LEU A 40 -14.55 -6.67 1.97
CA LEU A 40 -13.40 -5.84 2.33
C LEU A 40 -13.31 -5.57 3.84
N GLN A 41 -14.43 -5.64 4.58
CA GLN A 41 -14.46 -5.31 6.02
C GLN A 41 -13.38 -6.01 6.85
N PRO A 42 -13.11 -7.32 6.70
CA PRO A 42 -12.07 -7.98 7.49
C PRO A 42 -10.67 -7.38 7.31
N MET A 43 -10.35 -6.84 6.14
CA MET A 43 -9.07 -6.15 5.91
C MET A 43 -9.04 -4.80 6.63
N LEU A 44 -10.15 -4.06 6.61
CA LEU A 44 -10.29 -2.77 7.31
C LEU A 44 -10.21 -2.94 8.82
N ASP A 45 -10.92 -3.92 9.37
CA ASP A 45 -10.91 -4.24 10.79
C ASP A 45 -9.51 -4.64 11.26
N TYR A 46 -8.81 -5.43 10.45
CA TYR A 46 -7.43 -5.82 10.75
C TYR A 46 -6.48 -4.62 10.72
N ALA A 47 -6.61 -3.72 9.73
CA ALA A 47 -5.83 -2.49 9.69
C ALA A 47 -6.10 -1.58 10.89
N ALA A 48 -7.37 -1.41 11.29
CA ALA A 48 -7.75 -0.63 12.46
C ALA A 48 -7.20 -1.23 13.76
N LYS A 49 -7.27 -2.55 13.90
CA LYS A 49 -6.68 -3.27 15.04
C LYS A 49 -5.16 -3.08 15.09
N LEU A 50 -4.48 -3.25 13.97
CA LEU A 50 -3.03 -3.02 13.88
C LEU A 50 -2.67 -1.59 14.28
N GLN A 51 -3.42 -0.60 13.80
CA GLN A 51 -3.20 0.81 14.15
C GLN A 51 -3.39 1.07 15.65
N ALA A 52 -4.39 0.44 16.27
CA ALA A 52 -4.66 0.55 17.70
C ALA A 52 -3.56 -0.14 18.55
N ASP A 53 -3.12 -1.32 18.13
CA ASP A 53 -2.14 -2.13 18.86
C ASP A 53 -0.70 -1.59 18.70
N THR A 54 -0.35 -1.01 17.55
CA THR A 54 1.02 -0.62 17.20
C THR A 54 1.26 0.88 17.10
N GLY A 55 0.23 1.71 17.23
CA GLY A 55 0.35 3.16 17.14
C GLY A 55 0.90 3.61 15.78
N ALA A 56 0.07 3.53 14.75
CA ALA A 56 0.26 4.10 13.40
C ALA A 56 1.58 3.86 12.63
N MET A 57 2.62 3.21 13.15
CA MET A 57 3.90 3.19 12.42
C MET A 57 4.95 2.14 12.79
N GLN A 58 4.58 1.07 13.50
CA GLN A 58 5.54 0.03 13.88
C GLN A 58 5.18 -1.34 13.30
N PHE A 59 5.52 -1.52 12.02
CA PHE A 59 5.69 -2.83 11.38
C PHE A 59 6.93 -3.68 11.80
N PRO A 60 7.97 -3.22 12.56
CA PRO A 60 9.26 -3.90 12.56
C PRO A 60 9.32 -5.22 13.34
N LEU A 61 8.57 -5.42 14.43
CA LEU A 61 8.88 -6.53 15.35
C LEU A 61 7.91 -7.72 15.27
N GLN A 62 6.82 -7.58 14.52
CA GLN A 62 5.83 -8.64 14.27
C GLN A 62 5.63 -8.93 12.76
N GLY A 63 6.46 -8.33 11.91
CA GLY A 63 6.24 -8.21 10.46
C GLY A 63 5.89 -9.50 9.75
N GLY A 64 6.53 -10.63 10.07
CA GLY A 64 6.23 -11.93 9.44
C GLY A 64 4.83 -12.48 9.77
N GLU A 65 4.43 -12.46 11.04
CA GLU A 65 3.12 -12.98 11.47
C GLU A 65 2.00 -12.01 11.08
N VAL A 66 2.25 -10.70 11.19
CA VAL A 66 1.32 -9.66 10.73
C VAL A 66 1.07 -9.77 9.23
N PHE A 67 2.14 -10.01 8.46
CA PHE A 67 2.10 -10.17 7.02
C PHE A 67 1.41 -11.47 6.59
N LYS A 68 1.72 -12.61 7.22
CA LYS A 68 1.01 -13.88 6.97
C LYS A 68 -0.50 -13.72 7.22
N LYS A 69 -0.86 -13.05 8.32
CA LYS A 69 -2.27 -12.83 8.63
C LYS A 69 -2.94 -11.89 7.62
N LEU A 70 -2.24 -10.85 7.19
CA LEU A 70 -2.71 -9.96 6.12
C LEU A 70 -2.95 -10.73 4.82
N CYS A 71 -2.01 -11.59 4.41
CA CYS A 71 -2.16 -12.39 3.21
C CYS A 71 -3.26 -13.45 3.32
N SER A 72 -3.48 -14.03 4.49
CA SER A 72 -4.65 -14.88 4.74
C SER A 72 -5.95 -14.10 4.51
N ILE A 73 -6.09 -12.90 5.06
CA ILE A 73 -7.30 -12.08 4.89
C ILE A 73 -7.45 -11.64 3.43
N PHE A 74 -6.35 -11.32 2.74
CA PHE A 74 -6.37 -11.01 1.31
C PHE A 74 -6.88 -12.20 0.48
N MET A 75 -6.45 -13.43 0.79
CA MET A 75 -6.95 -14.63 0.10
C MET A 75 -8.44 -14.86 0.37
N ASP A 76 -8.90 -14.62 1.61
CA ASP A 76 -10.32 -14.67 1.94
C ASP A 76 -11.12 -13.62 1.16
N PHE A 77 -10.57 -12.41 1.01
CA PHE A 77 -11.16 -11.36 0.18
C PHE A 77 -11.25 -11.80 -1.30
N LYS A 78 -10.16 -12.33 -1.89
CA LYS A 78 -10.15 -12.81 -3.28
C LYS A 78 -11.17 -13.93 -3.50
N ASN A 79 -11.33 -14.83 -2.53
CA ASN A 79 -12.35 -15.87 -2.58
C ASN A 79 -13.77 -15.30 -2.46
N CYS A 80 -13.97 -14.29 -1.61
CA CYS A 80 -15.27 -13.65 -1.42
C CYS A 80 -15.75 -12.91 -2.69
N VAL A 81 -14.84 -12.23 -3.38
CA VAL A 81 -15.15 -11.50 -4.63
C VAL A 81 -15.06 -12.36 -5.89
N SER A 82 -14.73 -13.65 -5.79
CA SER A 82 -14.50 -14.51 -6.97
C SER A 82 -15.72 -14.71 -7.88
N THR A 83 -16.92 -14.40 -7.37
CA THR A 83 -18.19 -14.48 -8.10
C THR A 83 -18.61 -13.16 -8.74
N ILE A 84 -17.83 -12.09 -8.53
CA ILE A 84 -18.08 -10.76 -9.06
C ILE A 84 -17.30 -10.62 -10.37
N THR A 85 -18.02 -10.39 -11.46
CA THR A 85 -17.45 -10.35 -12.82
C THR A 85 -17.35 -8.93 -13.40
N CYS A 86 -17.90 -7.95 -12.70
CA CYS A 86 -17.86 -6.54 -13.06
C CYS A 86 -16.58 -5.86 -12.55
N ASP A 87 -16.28 -4.70 -13.10
CA ASP A 87 -15.09 -3.93 -12.72
C ASP A 87 -15.35 -3.14 -11.43
N SER A 88 -14.70 -3.55 -10.34
CA SER A 88 -14.73 -2.86 -9.04
C SER A 88 -13.40 -2.21 -8.72
N LEU A 89 -13.44 -0.89 -8.50
CA LEU A 89 -12.28 -0.11 -8.08
C LEU A 89 -11.68 -0.60 -6.75
N SER A 90 -12.52 -1.09 -5.84
CA SER A 90 -12.05 -1.62 -4.55
C SER A 90 -11.27 -2.92 -4.74
N VAL A 91 -11.71 -3.79 -5.66
CA VAL A 91 -10.99 -5.02 -6.00
C VAL A 91 -9.65 -4.68 -6.62
N ASP A 92 -9.61 -3.75 -7.57
CA ASP A 92 -8.38 -3.32 -8.24
C ASP A 92 -7.40 -2.70 -7.26
N ALA A 93 -7.88 -1.84 -6.35
CA ALA A 93 -7.04 -1.22 -5.32
C ALA A 93 -6.39 -2.24 -4.39
N VAL A 94 -7.15 -3.26 -3.96
CA VAL A 94 -6.65 -4.33 -3.09
C VAL A 94 -5.68 -5.24 -3.84
N ASP A 95 -5.96 -5.59 -5.10
CA ASP A 95 -5.06 -6.40 -5.93
C ASP A 95 -3.76 -5.65 -6.23
N ALA A 96 -3.82 -4.35 -6.51
CA ALA A 96 -2.65 -3.50 -6.69
C ALA A 96 -1.80 -3.37 -5.41
N SER A 97 -2.46 -3.32 -4.24
CA SER A 97 -1.77 -3.14 -2.96
C SER A 97 -1.12 -4.44 -2.44
N TYR A 98 -1.79 -5.58 -2.62
CA TYR A 98 -1.40 -6.84 -1.96
C TYR A 98 -1.19 -8.01 -2.91
N GLY A 99 -1.66 -7.95 -4.16
CA GLY A 99 -1.66 -9.09 -5.09
C GLY A 99 -0.26 -9.64 -5.41
N TYR A 100 0.74 -8.77 -5.59
CA TYR A 100 2.12 -9.23 -5.73
C TYR A 100 2.68 -9.74 -4.40
N MET A 101 2.50 -8.97 -3.32
CA MET A 101 3.06 -9.27 -1.99
C MET A 101 2.57 -10.62 -1.46
N CYS A 102 1.27 -10.88 -1.54
CA CYS A 102 0.61 -12.11 -1.08
C CYS A 102 0.48 -13.19 -2.16
N GLY A 103 1.06 -12.96 -3.34
CA GLY A 103 1.10 -13.91 -4.45
C GLY A 103 2.55 -14.30 -4.76
N ALA A 104 3.00 -14.01 -5.97
CA ALA A 104 4.33 -14.41 -6.45
C ALA A 104 5.50 -13.81 -5.63
N GLY A 105 5.29 -12.68 -4.96
CA GLY A 105 6.28 -12.02 -4.11
C GLY A 105 6.35 -12.58 -2.68
N GLN A 106 5.38 -13.40 -2.26
CA GLN A 106 5.29 -13.85 -0.87
C GLN A 106 6.54 -14.60 -0.38
N PRO A 107 7.11 -15.57 -1.12
CA PRO A 107 8.30 -16.28 -0.67
C PRO A 107 9.51 -15.34 -0.46
N LEU A 108 9.68 -14.35 -1.34
CA LEU A 108 10.73 -13.34 -1.19
C LEU A 108 10.47 -12.44 0.02
N PHE A 109 9.22 -12.05 0.25
CA PHE A 109 8.86 -11.24 1.42
C PHE A 109 9.14 -12.00 2.72
N GLU A 110 8.74 -13.28 2.81
CA GLU A 110 9.00 -14.12 3.98
C GLU A 110 10.51 -14.32 4.21
N GLN A 111 11.28 -14.54 3.15
CA GLN A 111 12.74 -14.66 3.21
C GLN A 111 13.41 -13.39 3.76
N HIS A 112 12.94 -12.21 3.37
CA HIS A 112 13.54 -10.93 3.75
C HIS A 112 12.86 -10.24 4.94
N ALA A 113 11.75 -10.79 5.47
CA ALA A 113 10.95 -10.18 6.54
C ALA A 113 11.78 -9.83 7.78
N ALA A 114 12.63 -10.75 8.23
CA ALA A 114 13.52 -10.52 9.37
C ALA A 114 14.56 -9.42 9.11
N CYS A 115 14.93 -9.18 7.86
CA CYS A 115 15.82 -8.09 7.49
C CYS A 115 15.09 -6.74 7.46
N PHE A 116 13.92 -6.68 6.83
CA PHE A 116 13.09 -5.48 6.82
C PHE A 116 12.71 -5.03 8.24
N ALA A 117 12.40 -5.97 9.12
CA ALA A 117 12.22 -5.76 10.55
C ALA A 117 13.39 -5.01 11.21
N ARG A 118 14.64 -5.35 10.86
CA ARG A 118 15.83 -4.66 11.37
C ARG A 118 16.02 -3.29 10.74
N VAL A 119 15.86 -3.19 9.41
CA VAL A 119 15.97 -1.94 8.67
C VAL A 119 14.97 -0.91 9.18
N GLU A 120 13.77 -1.32 9.56
CA GLU A 120 12.77 -0.42 10.14
C GLU A 120 13.15 0.20 11.49
N MET A 121 14.16 -0.33 12.18
CA MET A 121 14.76 0.25 13.38
C MET A 121 15.99 1.12 13.09
N GLU A 122 16.52 1.10 11.85
CA GLU A 122 17.66 1.91 11.45
C GLU A 122 17.26 3.38 11.38
N LYS A 123 18.02 4.25 12.05
CA LYS A 123 17.73 5.69 12.10
C LYS A 123 17.65 6.33 10.71
N SER A 124 18.52 5.90 9.80
CA SER A 124 18.52 6.35 8.41
C SER A 124 17.21 6.00 7.71
N TYR A 125 16.72 4.77 7.86
CA TYR A 125 15.45 4.34 7.29
C TYR A 125 14.25 5.04 7.94
N VAL A 126 14.25 5.16 9.27
CA VAL A 126 13.21 5.91 10.01
C VAL A 126 13.14 7.35 9.53
N SER A 127 14.27 8.01 9.25
CA SER A 127 14.28 9.37 8.71
C SER A 127 13.60 9.46 7.34
N CYS A 128 13.83 8.49 6.45
CA CYS A 128 13.15 8.40 5.16
C CYS A 128 11.63 8.24 5.34
N LYS A 129 11.23 7.36 6.25
CA LYS A 129 9.82 7.09 6.55
C LYS A 129 9.10 8.33 7.11
N THR A 130 9.75 9.06 8.02
CA THR A 130 9.22 10.30 8.59
C THR A 130 9.08 11.37 7.52
N ALA A 131 10.08 11.58 6.67
CA ALA A 131 10.02 12.55 5.57
C ALA A 131 8.88 12.22 4.58
N ALA A 132 8.71 10.94 4.24
CA ALA A 132 7.62 10.49 3.38
C ALA A 132 6.24 10.76 4.01
N THR A 133 6.10 10.49 5.30
CA THR A 133 4.84 10.70 6.03
C THR A 133 4.48 12.17 6.13
N GLN A 134 5.49 13.02 6.35
CA GLN A 134 5.32 14.47 6.33
C GLN A 134 4.88 14.95 4.95
N ALA A 135 5.55 14.52 3.87
CA ALA A 135 5.18 14.89 2.50
C ALA A 135 3.76 14.42 2.12
N ILE A 136 3.35 13.23 2.55
CA ILE A 136 1.98 12.72 2.35
C ILE A 136 0.96 13.58 3.10
N THR A 137 1.28 14.00 4.34
CA THR A 137 0.41 14.85 5.15
C THR A 137 0.25 16.23 4.49
N GLU A 138 1.34 16.83 4.02
CA GLU A 138 1.34 18.10 3.30
C GLU A 138 0.56 18.01 1.97
N ALA A 139 0.69 16.89 1.24
CA ALA A 139 -0.09 16.64 0.03
C ALA A 139 -1.60 16.59 0.32
N GLN A 140 -2.00 15.97 1.43
CA GLN A 140 -3.40 15.92 1.85
C GLN A 140 -3.95 17.31 2.21
N GLU A 141 -3.18 18.12 2.94
CA GLU A 141 -3.53 19.51 3.23
C GLU A 141 -3.67 20.33 1.94
N THR A 142 -2.77 20.11 0.97
CA THR A 142 -2.83 20.77 -0.34
C THR A 142 -4.08 20.38 -1.13
N LYS A 143 -4.56 19.13 -1.04
CA LYS A 143 -5.84 18.73 -1.65
C LYS A 143 -7.02 19.49 -1.04
N LEU A 144 -7.03 19.65 0.29
CA LEU A 144 -8.09 20.38 0.98
C LEU A 144 -8.15 21.85 0.55
N GLN A 145 -7.01 22.43 0.16
CA GLN A 145 -6.91 23.83 -0.24
C GLN A 145 -7.09 24.07 -1.76
N SER A 146 -6.59 23.18 -2.61
CA SER A 146 -6.56 23.36 -4.07
C SER A 146 -7.74 22.70 -4.81
N GLY A 147 -8.39 21.69 -4.20
CA GLY A 147 -9.44 20.89 -4.85
C GLY A 147 -8.97 20.03 -6.02
N SER A 148 -7.69 20.09 -6.41
CA SER A 148 -7.14 19.35 -7.55
C SER A 148 -6.70 17.95 -7.13
N THR A 149 -7.41 16.94 -7.67
CA THR A 149 -7.04 15.54 -7.48
C THR A 149 -5.74 15.19 -8.19
N GLU A 150 -5.47 15.81 -9.35
CA GLU A 150 -4.24 15.59 -10.11
C GLU A 150 -3.00 16.09 -9.36
N ALA A 151 -3.07 17.30 -8.80
CA ALA A 151 -1.98 17.86 -8.00
C ALA A 151 -1.73 17.02 -6.74
N TYR A 152 -2.79 16.53 -6.10
CA TYR A 152 -2.69 15.61 -4.98
C TYR A 152 -1.97 14.30 -5.37
N LEU A 153 -2.37 13.67 -6.47
CA LEU A 153 -1.75 12.42 -6.93
C LEU A 153 -0.27 12.64 -7.31
N ALA A 154 0.06 13.76 -7.94
CA ALA A 154 1.44 14.11 -8.27
C ALA A 154 2.31 14.23 -7.00
N GLU A 155 1.81 14.87 -5.95
CA GLU A 155 2.55 15.00 -4.68
C GLU A 155 2.64 13.67 -3.93
N MET A 156 1.61 12.82 -3.98
CA MET A 156 1.71 11.45 -3.44
C MET A 156 2.75 10.61 -4.15
N CYS A 157 2.78 10.67 -5.49
CA CYS A 157 3.81 10.01 -6.30
C CYS A 157 5.20 10.53 -5.95
N ARG A 158 5.36 11.83 -5.76
CA ARG A 158 6.62 12.48 -5.37
C ARG A 158 7.08 12.04 -3.99
N ALA A 159 6.19 11.96 -3.01
CA ALA A 159 6.48 11.51 -1.66
C ALA A 159 6.97 10.06 -1.64
N MET A 160 6.29 9.17 -2.36
CA MET A 160 6.68 7.76 -2.49
C MET A 160 8.00 7.60 -3.25
N ASP A 161 8.24 8.42 -4.26
CA ASP A 161 9.49 8.41 -5.00
C ASP A 161 10.68 8.86 -4.14
N GLY A 162 10.49 9.93 -3.36
CA GLY A 162 11.48 10.41 -2.41
C GLY A 162 11.80 9.37 -1.32
N TYR A 163 10.77 8.70 -0.80
CA TYR A 163 10.93 7.61 0.16
C TYR A 163 11.81 6.48 -0.40
N LEU A 164 11.53 6.03 -1.61
CA LEU A 164 12.26 4.94 -2.25
C LEU A 164 13.71 5.32 -2.54
N ARG A 165 13.96 6.53 -3.06
CA ARG A 165 15.33 7.01 -3.27
C ARG A 165 16.12 7.11 -1.97
N CYS A 166 15.47 7.55 -0.89
CA CYS A 166 16.09 7.65 0.44
C CYS A 166 16.37 6.27 1.06
N SER A 167 15.43 5.33 0.95
CA SER A 167 15.52 4.00 1.58
C SER A 167 16.37 3.00 0.77
N HIS A 168 16.52 3.20 -0.54
CA HIS A 168 17.30 2.35 -1.44
C HIS A 168 18.68 1.97 -0.90
N PRO A 169 19.58 2.92 -0.56
CA PRO A 169 20.92 2.57 -0.09
C PRO A 169 20.87 1.76 1.21
N VAL A 170 19.92 2.05 2.10
CA VAL A 170 19.79 1.34 3.38
C VAL A 170 19.34 -0.11 3.16
N ILE A 171 18.32 -0.32 2.32
CA ILE A 171 17.81 -1.67 2.00
C ILE A 171 18.89 -2.47 1.26
N LEU A 172 19.57 -1.86 0.29
CA LEU A 172 20.59 -2.53 -0.51
C LEU A 172 21.78 -2.97 0.36
N GLU A 173 22.27 -2.09 1.23
CA GLU A 173 23.39 -2.38 2.12
C GLU A 173 23.04 -3.45 3.17
N LYS A 174 21.83 -3.41 3.74
CA LYS A 174 21.46 -4.28 4.87
C LYS A 174 20.82 -5.60 4.45
N CYS A 175 20.02 -5.58 3.38
CA CYS A 175 19.18 -6.71 2.96
C CYS A 175 19.49 -7.23 1.55
N GLY A 176 20.33 -6.54 0.78
CA GLY A 176 20.79 -6.98 -0.54
C GLY A 176 19.85 -6.60 -1.69
N ALA A 177 20.29 -6.89 -2.91
CA ALA A 177 19.62 -6.49 -4.14
C ALA A 177 18.27 -7.20 -4.36
N GLU A 178 18.12 -8.45 -3.91
CA GLU A 178 16.85 -9.19 -4.02
C GLU A 178 15.75 -8.57 -3.13
N ALA A 179 16.11 -8.12 -1.93
CA ALA A 179 15.20 -7.38 -1.07
C ALA A 179 14.76 -6.04 -1.70
N TRP A 180 15.69 -5.34 -2.38
CA TRP A 180 15.34 -4.12 -3.10
C TRP A 180 14.43 -4.37 -4.31
N LYS A 181 14.65 -5.47 -5.04
CA LYS A 181 13.80 -5.87 -6.16
C LYS A 181 12.34 -6.06 -5.70
N LEU A 182 12.13 -6.62 -4.52
CA LEU A 182 10.79 -6.75 -3.93
C LEU A 182 10.13 -5.38 -3.70
N VAL A 183 10.84 -4.45 -3.05
CA VAL A 183 10.33 -3.10 -2.73
C VAL A 183 10.02 -2.28 -3.98
N SER A 184 10.87 -2.38 -5.01
CA SER A 184 10.70 -1.68 -6.28
C SER A 184 9.59 -2.27 -7.17
N THR A 185 9.30 -3.57 -7.05
CA THR A 185 8.27 -4.25 -7.86
C THR A 185 6.85 -3.92 -7.40
N VAL A 186 6.62 -3.75 -6.09
CA VAL A 186 5.30 -3.38 -5.52
C VAL A 186 4.78 -2.03 -6.06
N ARG A 187 5.65 -1.20 -6.64
CA ARG A 187 5.30 0.11 -7.21
C ARG A 187 4.84 0.07 -8.66
N ALA A 188 5.18 -0.97 -9.43
CA ALA A 188 4.92 -0.98 -10.86
C ALA A 188 3.43 -1.25 -11.12
N PRO A 189 2.66 -0.30 -11.70
CA PRO A 189 1.34 -0.64 -12.22
C PRO A 189 1.49 -1.75 -13.28
N LYS A 190 0.57 -2.72 -13.27
CA LYS A 190 0.47 -3.74 -14.33
C LYS A 190 0.45 -3.02 -15.68
N GLY A 191 1.53 -3.14 -16.46
CA GLY A 191 1.63 -2.58 -17.82
C GLY A 191 2.78 -1.59 -18.08
N THR A 192 3.48 -1.07 -17.06
CA THR A 192 4.71 -0.30 -17.32
C THR A 192 5.94 -1.20 -17.24
N VAL A 193 6.58 -1.44 -18.39
CA VAL A 193 7.96 -1.93 -18.48
C VAL A 193 8.79 -1.11 -17.51
N SER A 194 9.44 -1.81 -16.58
CA SER A 194 10.41 -1.22 -15.68
C SER A 194 11.46 -0.51 -16.53
N SER A 195 11.51 0.82 -16.46
CA SER A 195 12.70 1.58 -16.81
C SER A 195 13.77 1.30 -15.75
N GLN A 196 14.21 0.05 -15.69
CA GLN A 196 15.46 -0.38 -15.08
C GLN A 196 16.55 -0.24 -16.14
N ASP A 197 16.81 1.01 -16.53
CA ASP A 197 18.03 1.44 -17.19
C ASP A 197 18.19 2.92 -16.82
N HIS A 198 19.24 3.22 -16.05
CA HIS A 198 19.52 4.48 -15.34
C HIS A 198 18.91 4.60 -13.94
N PHE A 199 19.52 3.91 -12.97
CA PHE A 199 20.36 4.53 -11.93
C PHE A 199 21.11 3.44 -11.16
#